data_AF-A0A7K9LL41-F1
#
_entry.id   AF-A0A7K9LL41-F1
#
_cell.length_a   1.000
_cell.length_b   1.000
_cell.length_c   1.000
_cell.angle_alpha   90.00
_cell.angle_beta   90.00
_cell.angle_gamma   90.00
#
_symmetry.space_group_name_H-M   'P 1'
#
loop_
_entity.id
_entity.type
_entity.pdbx_description
1 polymer ?
#
loop_
_entity_poly.entity_id
_entity_poly.type
_entity_poly.pdbx_seq_one_letter_code
_entity_poly.pdbx_strand_id
1 'polypeptide(L)'
;NPELLDPPEPGSDPNPDPDPEGERPGAWDGIRCSLSSDCALSKPLDKAFSLWKQLLENPGIPEVRSPEQTVSSLQLLGALYRLQDKPIQALESFLLLRALCRRLGDPLGTANSLSQLCGILLQLGCASQAQVI
;
A
#
# COMPACT_ATOMS: atom_id res chain seq x y z
N ASN A 1 21.83 -55.52 65.76
CA ASN A 1 22.70 -54.34 65.54
C ASN A 1 22.50 -53.93 64.09
N PRO A 2 22.21 -52.65 63.80
CA PRO A 2 21.67 -52.19 62.52
C PRO A 2 22.77 -52.03 61.47
N GLU A 3 22.47 -52.32 60.21
CA GLU A 3 23.25 -51.78 59.09
C GLU A 3 22.28 -51.14 58.09
N LEU A 4 22.45 -49.83 57.97
CA LEU A 4 21.87 -48.92 57.00
C LEU A 4 22.30 -49.37 55.60
N LEU A 5 21.34 -49.63 54.72
CA LEU A 5 21.59 -49.86 53.30
C LEU A 5 21.25 -48.57 52.55
N ASP A 6 22.28 -47.85 52.11
CA ASP A 6 22.16 -46.67 51.27
C ASP A 6 21.46 -47.00 49.94
N PRO A 7 20.62 -46.09 49.39
CA PRO A 7 19.98 -46.29 48.10
C PRO A 7 20.93 -46.01 46.93
N PRO A 8 20.83 -46.75 45.80
CA PRO A 8 21.65 -46.52 44.62
C PRO A 8 21.10 -45.36 43.75
N GLU A 9 21.94 -44.36 43.47
CA GLU A 9 21.93 -43.62 42.19
C GLU A 9 22.67 -44.48 41.14
N PRO A 10 22.45 -44.42 39.80
CA PRO A 10 21.98 -43.26 39.03
C PRO A 10 21.00 -43.60 37.86
N GLY A 11 20.08 -42.68 37.55
CA GLY A 11 19.28 -42.72 36.32
C GLY A 11 19.65 -41.56 35.40
N SER A 12 20.56 -41.80 34.47
CA SER A 12 20.79 -40.92 33.32
C SER A 12 19.73 -41.19 32.28
N ASP A 13 18.89 -40.21 31.97
CA ASP A 13 18.09 -40.17 30.74
C ASP A 13 17.82 -38.70 30.34
N PRO A 14 17.63 -38.43 29.04
CA PRO A 14 18.35 -37.38 28.36
C PRO A 14 17.58 -36.05 28.30
N ASN A 15 18.36 -34.97 28.22
CA ASN A 15 17.91 -33.63 27.92
C ASN A 15 17.05 -33.65 26.63
N PRO A 16 15.83 -33.10 26.61
CA PRO A 16 15.08 -33.00 25.37
C PRO A 16 15.81 -32.03 24.43
N ASP A 17 16.11 -32.48 23.21
CA ASP A 17 16.65 -31.66 22.15
C ASP A 17 15.80 -30.39 21.97
N PRO A 18 16.40 -29.20 21.74
CA PRO A 18 15.63 -28.04 21.37
C PRO A 18 15.01 -28.28 20.00
N ASP A 19 13.68 -28.22 19.93
CA ASP A 19 12.91 -28.29 18.69
C ASP A 19 13.56 -27.40 17.61
N PRO A 20 13.75 -27.88 16.37
CA PRO A 20 14.19 -27.02 15.29
C PRO A 20 13.10 -25.96 15.10
N GLU A 21 13.47 -24.70 15.33
CA GLU A 21 12.65 -23.53 15.04
C GLU A 21 12.21 -23.62 13.58
N GLY A 22 11.03 -24.22 13.35
CA GLY A 22 10.34 -24.13 12.10
C GLY A 22 10.06 -22.66 11.87
N GLU A 23 10.84 -22.06 10.97
CA GLU A 23 10.61 -20.72 10.46
C GLU A 23 9.12 -20.59 10.14
N ARG A 24 8.37 -19.95 11.03
CA ARG A 24 6.99 -19.57 10.75
C ARG A 24 7.08 -18.73 9.48
N PRO A 25 6.41 -19.11 8.38
CA PRO A 25 6.29 -18.24 7.23
C PRO A 25 5.79 -16.91 7.76
N GLY A 26 6.63 -15.88 7.66
CA GLY A 26 6.35 -14.60 8.30
C GLY A 26 4.98 -14.15 7.84
N ALA A 27 4.12 -13.73 8.78
CA ALA A 27 2.78 -13.22 8.45
C ALA A 27 2.80 -12.12 7.36
N TRP A 28 3.97 -11.51 7.13
CA TRP A 28 4.28 -10.58 6.05
C TRP A 28 4.20 -11.17 4.63
N ASP A 29 4.44 -12.48 4.45
CA ASP A 29 4.26 -13.15 3.15
C ASP A 29 2.78 -13.29 2.78
N GLY A 30 1.91 -13.53 3.76
CA GLY A 30 0.45 -13.55 3.56
C GLY A 30 -0.10 -12.17 3.19
N ILE A 31 0.45 -11.10 3.77
CA ILE A 31 0.07 -9.71 3.48
C ILE A 31 0.52 -9.32 2.06
N ARG A 32 1.72 -9.74 1.63
CA ARG A 32 2.20 -9.50 0.26
C ARG A 32 1.39 -10.26 -0.80
N CYS A 33 1.00 -11.51 -0.53
CA CYS A 33 0.19 -12.30 -1.44
C CYS A 33 -1.25 -11.79 -1.59
N SER A 34 -1.80 -11.14 -0.55
CA SER A 34 -3.14 -10.53 -0.61
C SER A 34 -3.15 -9.30 -1.52
N LEU A 35 -2.05 -8.54 -1.61
CA LEU A 35 -1.96 -7.34 -2.44
C LEU A 35 -1.57 -7.62 -3.91
N SER A 36 -0.72 -8.62 -4.18
CA SER A 36 -0.36 -9.01 -5.55
C SER A 36 -1.49 -9.73 -6.31
N SER A 37 -2.51 -10.24 -5.62
CA SER A 37 -3.59 -11.05 -6.23
C SER A 37 -4.75 -10.21 -6.80
N ASP A 38 -4.79 -8.89 -6.56
CA ASP A 38 -5.99 -8.07 -6.83
C ASP A 38 -6.00 -7.33 -8.17
N CYS A 39 -5.39 -7.90 -9.21
CA CYS A 39 -5.60 -7.45 -10.59
C CYS A 39 -7.10 -7.35 -10.94
N ALA A 40 -7.96 -8.16 -10.30
CA ALA A 40 -9.41 -8.10 -10.45
C ALA A 40 -10.06 -6.83 -9.85
N LEU A 41 -9.56 -6.32 -8.72
CA LEU A 41 -10.05 -5.07 -8.11
C LEU A 41 -9.59 -3.83 -8.86
N SER A 42 -8.57 -3.94 -9.70
CA SER A 42 -8.08 -2.81 -10.49
C SER A 42 -8.98 -2.46 -11.69
N LYS A 43 -9.70 -3.42 -12.27
CA LYS A 43 -10.60 -3.20 -13.42
C LYS A 43 -11.70 -2.15 -13.16
N PRO A 44 -12.47 -2.21 -12.05
CA PRO A 44 -13.45 -1.16 -11.76
C PRO A 44 -12.78 0.18 -11.46
N LEU A 45 -11.58 0.18 -10.86
CA LEU A 45 -10.81 1.39 -10.57
C LEU A 45 -10.35 2.08 -11.86
N ASP A 46 -9.80 1.32 -12.81
CA ASP A 46 -9.36 1.81 -14.12
C ASP A 46 -10.53 2.34 -14.96
N LYS A 47 -11.71 1.69 -14.84
CA LYS A 47 -12.95 2.19 -15.45
C LYS A 47 -13.38 3.52 -14.83
N ALA A 48 -13.40 3.63 -13.50
CA ALA A 48 -13.74 4.87 -12.82
C ALA A 48 -12.77 5.99 -13.19
N PHE A 49 -11.48 5.68 -13.27
CA PHE A 49 -10.44 6.62 -13.68
C PHE A 49 -10.64 7.13 -15.12
N SER A 50 -10.99 6.24 -16.04
CA SER A 50 -11.28 6.61 -17.43
C SER A 50 -12.49 7.54 -17.54
N LEU A 51 -13.54 7.29 -16.76
CA LEU A 51 -14.71 8.18 -16.70
C LEU A 51 -14.35 9.56 -16.15
N TRP A 52 -13.53 9.61 -15.09
CA TRP A 52 -13.03 10.88 -14.55
C TRP A 52 -12.19 11.65 -15.58
N LYS A 53 -11.31 10.97 -16.31
CA LYS A 53 -10.53 11.58 -17.40
C LYS A 53 -11.45 12.20 -18.45
N GLN A 54 -12.41 11.43 -18.95
CA GLN A 54 -13.36 11.92 -19.96
C GLN A 54 -14.21 13.10 -19.45
N LEU A 55 -14.65 13.06 -18.19
CA LEU A 55 -15.44 14.12 -17.59
C LEU A 55 -14.63 15.42 -17.42
N LEU A 56 -13.35 15.30 -17.07
CA LEU A 56 -12.47 16.42 -16.76
C LEU A 56 -11.63 16.90 -17.95
N GLU A 57 -11.72 16.22 -19.09
CA GLU A 57 -11.06 16.59 -20.35
C GLU A 57 -11.52 17.96 -20.85
N ASN A 58 -12.76 18.35 -20.54
CA ASN A 58 -13.28 19.65 -20.90
C ASN A 58 -12.77 20.76 -19.94
N PRO A 59 -12.12 21.83 -20.45
CA PRO A 59 -11.51 22.87 -19.61
C PRO A 59 -12.51 23.71 -18.79
N GLY A 60 -13.81 23.68 -19.08
CA GLY A 60 -14.87 24.40 -18.35
C GLY A 60 -15.38 23.65 -17.11
N ILE A 61 -15.57 24.35 -15.97
CA ILE A 61 -15.84 23.76 -14.63
C ILE A 61 -16.83 22.59 -14.80
N PRO A 62 -16.44 21.37 -14.42
CA PRO A 62 -17.27 20.21 -14.72
C PRO A 62 -18.62 20.38 -13.99
N GLU A 63 -19.72 20.08 -14.68
CA GLU A 63 -21.06 20.02 -14.08
C GLU A 63 -21.16 18.81 -13.15
N VAL A 64 -20.46 18.87 -12.02
CA VAL A 64 -20.54 17.86 -10.97
C VAL A 64 -21.44 18.37 -9.87
N ARG A 65 -22.31 17.48 -9.38
CA ARG A 65 -23.25 17.76 -8.29
C ARG A 65 -22.57 18.40 -7.08
N SER A 66 -21.34 17.98 -6.76
CA SER A 66 -20.50 18.58 -5.73
C SER A 66 -19.02 18.54 -6.13
N PRO A 67 -18.34 19.70 -6.20
CA PRO A 67 -16.91 19.77 -6.49
C PRO A 67 -16.06 19.17 -5.37
N GLU A 68 -16.46 19.35 -4.10
CA GLU A 68 -15.74 18.80 -2.94
C GLU A 68 -15.73 17.27 -2.95
N GLN A 69 -16.89 16.65 -3.20
CA GLN A 69 -16.99 15.19 -3.32
C GLN A 69 -16.18 14.65 -4.49
N THR A 70 -16.08 15.43 -5.57
CA THR A 70 -15.25 15.08 -6.73
C THR A 70 -13.77 15.08 -6.37
N VAL A 71 -13.31 16.12 -5.67
CA VAL A 71 -11.94 16.23 -5.16
C VAL A 71 -11.61 15.05 -4.24
N SER A 72 -12.50 14.73 -3.28
CA SER A 72 -12.30 13.59 -2.37
C SER A 72 -12.28 12.25 -3.12
N SER A 73 -13.14 12.07 -4.12
CA SER A 73 -13.17 10.84 -4.93
C SER A 73 -11.87 10.63 -5.71
N LEU A 74 -11.33 11.68 -6.34
CA LEU A 74 -10.05 11.63 -7.05
C LEU A 74 -8.86 11.40 -6.09
N GLN A 75 -8.89 11.99 -4.90
CA GLN A 75 -7.88 11.73 -3.86
C GLN A 75 -7.86 10.26 -3.45
N LEU A 76 -9.04 9.67 -3.21
CA LEU A 76 -9.18 8.26 -2.86
C LEU A 76 -8.68 7.36 -3.99
N LEU A 77 -9.03 7.68 -5.24
CA LEU A 77 -8.56 6.96 -6.43
C LEU A 77 -7.02 6.91 -6.49
N GLY A 78 -6.37 8.06 -6.33
CA GLY A 78 -4.91 8.15 -6.31
C GLY A 78 -4.29 7.35 -5.15
N ALA A 79 -4.88 7.40 -3.96
CA ALA A 79 -4.43 6.62 -2.81
C ALA A 79 -4.56 5.11 -3.02
N LEU A 80 -5.66 4.66 -3.63
CA LEU A 80 -5.87 3.24 -3.98
C LEU A 80 -4.84 2.76 -5.00
N TYR A 81 -4.50 3.57 -6.00
CA TYR A 81 -3.43 3.22 -6.93
C TYR A 81 -2.05 3.12 -6.26
N ARG A 82 -1.77 3.97 -5.26
CA ARG A 82 -0.55 3.84 -4.45
C ARG A 82 -0.52 2.54 -3.66
N LEU A 83 -1.65 2.13 -3.08
CA LEU A 83 -1.77 0.87 -2.34
C LEU A 83 -1.63 -0.37 -3.24
N GLN A 84 -1.97 -0.26 -4.52
CA GLN A 84 -1.84 -1.33 -5.52
C GLN A 84 -0.46 -1.35 -6.20
N ASP A 85 0.53 -0.59 -5.72
CA ASP A 85 1.85 -0.43 -6.36
C ASP A 85 1.76 -0.04 -7.85
N LYS A 86 0.78 0.82 -8.18
CA LYS A 86 0.54 1.39 -9.51
C LYS A 86 0.89 2.89 -9.53
N PRO A 87 2.19 3.25 -9.41
CA PRO A 87 2.62 4.63 -9.21
C PRO A 87 2.30 5.56 -10.39
N ILE A 88 2.26 5.04 -11.62
CA ILE A 88 1.92 5.83 -12.81
C ILE A 88 0.46 6.26 -12.79
N GLN A 89 -0.47 5.33 -12.53
CA GLN A 89 -1.90 5.63 -12.41
C GLN A 89 -2.19 6.56 -11.22
N ALA A 90 -1.49 6.40 -10.11
CA ALA A 90 -1.57 7.32 -8.99
C ALA A 90 -1.14 8.74 -9.39
N LEU A 91 -0.03 8.87 -10.12
CA LEU A 91 0.49 10.14 -10.60
C LEU A 91 -0.50 10.85 -11.52
N GLU A 92 -1.06 10.15 -12.51
CA GLU A 92 -2.07 10.74 -13.39
C GLU A 92 -3.33 11.18 -12.61
N SER A 93 -3.75 10.39 -11.60
CA SER A 93 -4.90 10.73 -10.75
C SER A 93 -4.68 12.02 -9.97
N PHE A 94 -3.49 12.20 -9.38
CA PHE A 94 -3.16 13.43 -8.65
C PHE A 94 -2.93 14.64 -9.57
N LEU A 95 -2.51 14.44 -10.83
CA LEU A 95 -2.47 15.50 -11.83
C LEU A 95 -3.87 16.00 -12.21
N LEU A 96 -4.83 15.09 -12.40
CA LEU A 96 -6.23 15.45 -12.64
C LEU A 96 -6.82 16.20 -11.45
N LEU A 97 -6.58 15.69 -10.23
CA LEU A 97 -6.99 16.35 -9.00
C LEU A 97 -6.44 17.78 -8.91
N ARG A 98 -5.14 17.96 -9.19
CA ARG A 98 -4.51 19.28 -9.19
C ARG A 98 -5.18 20.23 -10.19
N ALA A 99 -5.43 19.74 -11.41
CA ALA A 99 -6.09 20.53 -12.45
C ALA A 99 -7.49 20.97 -11.99
N LEU A 100 -8.25 20.06 -11.37
CA LEU A 100 -9.56 20.36 -10.81
C LEU A 100 -9.48 21.39 -9.67
N CYS A 101 -8.64 21.17 -8.65
CA CYS A 101 -8.49 22.11 -7.53
C CYS A 101 -8.09 23.51 -8.01
N ARG A 102 -7.20 23.61 -9.01
CA ARG A 102 -6.85 24.90 -9.62
C ARG A 102 -8.03 25.59 -10.29
N ARG A 103 -8.89 24.84 -10.98
CA ARG A 103 -10.07 25.36 -11.66
C ARG A 103 -11.17 25.79 -10.68
N LEU A 104 -11.25 25.12 -9.53
CA LEU A 104 -12.16 25.46 -8.43
C LEU A 104 -11.65 26.62 -7.55
N GLY A 105 -10.39 27.05 -7.73
CA GLY A 105 -9.78 28.07 -6.87
C GLY A 105 -9.44 27.55 -5.46
N ASP A 106 -9.17 26.25 -5.32
CA ASP A 106 -8.78 25.60 -4.05
C ASP A 106 -7.25 25.48 -3.93
N PRO A 107 -6.58 26.41 -3.21
CA PRO A 107 -5.13 26.37 -3.04
C PRO A 107 -4.68 25.23 -2.12
N LEU A 108 -5.50 24.82 -1.15
CA LEU A 108 -5.15 23.76 -0.20
C LEU A 108 -5.16 22.40 -0.90
N GLY A 109 -6.20 22.10 -1.67
CA GLY A 109 -6.26 20.90 -2.50
C GLY A 109 -5.14 20.86 -3.55
N THR A 110 -4.79 22.02 -4.12
CA THR A 110 -3.64 22.15 -5.04
C THR A 110 -2.32 21.80 -4.34
N ALA A 111 -2.05 22.35 -3.15
CA ALA A 111 -0.85 22.04 -2.38
C ALA A 111 -0.80 20.56 -1.94
N ASN A 112 -1.93 20.01 -1.51
CA ASN A 112 -2.02 18.59 -1.14
C ASN A 112 -1.71 17.67 -2.32
N SER A 113 -2.32 17.93 -3.50
CA SER A 113 -2.06 17.16 -4.71
C SER A 113 -0.59 17.21 -5.13
N LEU A 114 0.05 18.37 -5.00
CA LEU A 114 1.49 18.55 -5.25
C LEU A 114 2.35 17.73 -4.27
N SER A 115 2.01 17.75 -2.99
CA SER A 115 2.72 16.95 -1.97
C SER A 115 2.68 15.46 -2.31
N GLN A 116 1.50 14.95 -2.70
CA GLN A 116 1.34 13.55 -3.12
C GLN A 116 2.16 13.22 -4.38
N LEU A 117 2.16 14.11 -5.38
CA LEU A 117 2.95 13.94 -6.61
C LEU A 117 4.45 13.88 -6.31
N CYS A 118 4.96 14.79 -5.46
CA CYS A 118 6.35 14.77 -5.04
C CYS A 118 6.71 13.44 -4.34
N GLY A 119 5.84 12.96 -3.44
CA GLY A 119 6.02 11.67 -2.78
C GLY A 119 6.15 10.51 -3.77
N ILE A 120 5.27 10.43 -4.76
CA ILE A 120 5.30 9.38 -5.79
C ILE A 120 6.56 9.47 -6.66
N LEU A 121 6.93 10.69 -7.10
CA LEU A 121 8.13 10.90 -7.93
C LEU A 121 9.41 10.51 -7.19
N LEU A 122 9.51 10.84 -5.90
CA LEU A 122 10.63 10.42 -5.07
C LEU A 122 10.68 8.90 -4.91
N GLN A 123 9.54 8.25 -4.67
CA GLN A 123 9.46 6.79 -4.59
C GLN A 123 9.93 6.11 -5.90
N LEU A 124 9.50 6.62 -7.05
CA LEU A 124 9.95 6.14 -8.37
C LEU A 124 11.45 6.36 -8.60
N GLY A 125 11.96 7.53 -8.22
CA GLY A 125 13.39 7.83 -8.29
C GLY A 125 14.23 6.88 -7.42
N CYS A 126 13.83 6.66 -6.17
CA CYS A 126 14.48 5.72 -5.26
C CYS A 126 14.44 4.27 -5.80
N ALA A 127 13.30 3.82 -6.32
CA ALA A 127 13.17 2.50 -6.92
C ALA A 127 14.12 2.31 -8.11
N SER A 128 14.24 3.32 -8.98
CA SER A 128 15.17 3.27 -10.11
C SER A 128 16.64 3.17 -9.68
N GLN A 129 17.02 3.81 -8.57
CA GLN A 129 18.38 3.74 -8.02
C GLN A 129 18.66 2.37 -7.39
N ALA A 130 17.68 1.79 -6.68
CA ALA A 130 17.81 0.48 -6.05
C ALA A 130 17.99 -0.67 -7.06
N GLN A 131 17.50 -0.52 -8.29
CA GLN A 131 17.59 -1.56 -9.32
C GLN A 131 18.98 -1.67 -9.98
N VAL A 132 19.86 -0.68 -9.76
CA VAL A 132 21.19 -0.57 -10.41
C VAL A 132 22.33 -1.07 -9.50
N ILE A 133 22.03 -1.43 -8.25
CA ILE A 133 22.98 -1.94 -7.26
C ILE A 133 22.88 -3.47 -7.19
#